data_AF-A0A941E5H7-F1
#
_entry.id   AF-A0A941E5H7-F1
#
_cell.length_a   1.000
_cell.length_b   1.000
_cell.length_c   1.000
_cell.angle_alpha   90.00
_cell.angle_beta   90.00
_cell.angle_gamma   90.00
#
_symmetry.space_group_name_H-M   'P 1'
#
loop_
_entity.id
_entity.type
_entity.pdbx_description
1 polymer ?
#
loop_
_entity_poly.entity_id
_entity_poly.type
_entity_poly.pdbx_seq_one_letter_code
_entity_poly.pdbx_strand_id
1 'polypeptide(L)'
;MDLKYRILWFDNQPQEVTGAESVIKANLTSVGISLEVTWVSKFDEDTLNPHLTTLRNYTPYDLIVVDYDLGSSKGDALLQRLRRYTSVEMVFYSAIGAQKLREALITKKIDGIFCLNRDQRLGQEMFAIVKCTLRRFFHPNYIRGLVVGAVSEIDYLLVESIEHLLTIPAMPEKEEMKNRILEAQKSYLDQSVGEQAKAESKPFDRLLKKANLKIKVDMLIYLLEQQGGRIAIEAKEIVSLFMDEINENRIEFAHAKTEEVNGLPVFRDRNRGKVWDTSEMENLIRNIQKHKNAMMSIRSCREE
;
A
#
# COMPACT_ATOMS: atom_id res chain seq x y z
N MET A 1 5.50 -3.72 -0.54
CA MET A 1 4.90 -2.42 -0.21
C MET A 1 3.43 -2.58 0.09
N ASP A 2 3.08 -2.45 1.36
CA ASP A 2 1.70 -2.41 1.82
C ASP A 2 1.35 -0.93 2.03
N LEU A 3 0.71 -0.30 1.04
CA LEU A 3 0.26 1.10 1.15
C LEU A 3 -0.87 1.14 2.16
N LYS A 4 -0.48 1.39 3.40
CA LYS A 4 -1.33 1.42 4.57
C LYS A 4 -1.36 2.82 5.15
N TYR A 5 -2.55 3.28 5.48
CA TYR A 5 -2.76 4.42 6.36
C TYR A 5 -3.13 3.88 7.74
N ARG A 6 -2.30 4.14 8.75
CA ARG A 6 -2.42 3.56 10.08
C ARG A 6 -2.99 4.57 11.07
N ILE A 7 -4.11 4.24 11.67
CA ILE A 7 -4.76 5.05 12.70
C ILE A 7 -4.62 4.36 14.06
N LEU A 8 -4.16 5.09 15.07
CA LEU A 8 -4.30 4.69 16.47
C LEU A 8 -5.50 5.41 17.08
N TRP A 9 -6.53 4.65 17.47
CA TRP A 9 -7.82 5.21 17.86
C TRP A 9 -8.20 4.83 19.29
N PHE A 10 -8.28 5.85 20.15
CA PHE A 10 -8.67 5.76 21.55
C PHE A 10 -10.15 6.13 21.72
N ASP A 11 -11.00 5.12 21.94
CA ASP A 11 -12.44 5.29 22.20
C ASP A 11 -12.95 4.12 23.05
N ASN A 12 -13.69 4.38 24.13
CA ASN A 12 -14.29 3.35 24.98
C ASN A 12 -15.49 2.65 24.31
N GLN A 13 -16.02 3.21 23.23
CA GLN A 13 -17.21 2.76 22.50
C GLN A 13 -16.96 2.77 20.97
N PRO A 14 -15.98 2.01 20.47
CA PRO A 14 -15.60 2.03 19.05
C PRO A 14 -16.75 1.69 18.09
N GLN A 15 -17.71 0.87 18.54
CA GLN A 15 -18.90 0.49 17.76
C GLN A 15 -19.74 1.72 17.32
N GLU A 16 -19.71 2.79 18.09
CA GLU A 16 -20.51 4.00 17.86
C GLU A 16 -19.92 4.92 16.78
N VAL A 17 -18.66 4.67 16.37
CA VAL A 17 -17.94 5.48 15.36
C VAL A 17 -17.54 4.67 14.13
N THR A 18 -18.07 3.45 13.99
CA THR A 18 -17.87 2.57 12.83
C THR A 18 -18.27 3.20 11.50
N GLY A 19 -19.27 4.09 11.50
CA GLY A 19 -19.65 4.87 10.32
C GLY A 19 -18.53 5.81 9.85
N ALA A 20 -17.81 6.43 10.79
CA ALA A 20 -16.70 7.32 10.48
C ALA A 20 -15.48 6.54 9.95
N GLU A 21 -15.16 5.39 10.57
CA GLU A 21 -14.15 4.46 10.04
C GLU A 21 -14.49 4.01 8.62
N SER A 22 -15.75 3.63 8.37
CA SER A 22 -16.21 3.17 7.06
C SER A 22 -16.04 4.24 5.97
N VAL A 23 -16.34 5.49 6.28
CA VAL A 23 -16.11 6.62 5.37
C VAL A 23 -14.63 6.78 5.06
N ILE A 24 -13.75 6.77 6.06
CA ILE A 24 -12.29 6.89 5.85
C ILE A 24 -11.78 5.73 5.00
N LYS A 25 -12.19 4.50 5.34
CA LYS A 25 -11.80 3.28 4.63
C LYS A 25 -12.22 3.30 3.17
N ALA A 26 -13.47 3.67 2.88
CA ALA A 26 -13.98 3.73 1.51
C ALA A 26 -13.18 4.75 0.67
N ASN A 27 -12.91 5.93 1.22
CA ASN A 27 -12.14 6.96 0.51
C ASN A 27 -10.67 6.55 0.30
N LEU A 28 -10.00 5.96 1.29
CA LEU A 28 -8.63 5.45 1.11
C LEU A 28 -8.57 4.31 0.09
N THR A 29 -9.50 3.37 0.16
CA THR A 29 -9.59 2.24 -0.78
C THR A 29 -9.78 2.74 -2.21
N SER A 30 -10.55 3.82 -2.40
CA SER A 30 -10.76 4.42 -3.72
C SER A 30 -9.47 4.93 -4.38
N VAL A 31 -8.41 5.22 -3.61
CA VAL A 31 -7.10 5.62 -4.12
C VAL A 31 -6.04 4.52 -3.99
N GLY A 32 -6.45 3.28 -3.73
CA GLY A 32 -5.56 2.12 -3.62
C GLY A 32 -4.77 2.06 -2.31
N ILE A 33 -5.21 2.74 -1.26
CA ILE A 33 -4.58 2.72 0.08
C ILE A 33 -5.48 1.95 1.04
N SER A 34 -4.91 1.01 1.78
CA SER A 34 -5.63 0.26 2.80
C SER A 34 -5.63 1.00 4.14
N LEU A 35 -6.74 0.91 4.88
CA LEU A 35 -6.84 1.46 6.25
C LEU A 35 -6.51 0.36 7.26
N GLU A 36 -5.64 0.66 8.22
CA GLU A 36 -5.36 -0.19 9.38
C GLU A 36 -5.66 0.61 10.65
N VAL A 37 -6.62 0.18 11.45
CA VAL A 37 -7.01 0.85 12.71
C VAL A 37 -6.60 0.00 13.89
N THR A 38 -5.80 0.58 14.77
CA THR A 38 -5.48 0.03 16.10
C THR A 38 -6.42 0.66 17.12
N TRP A 39 -7.39 -0.12 17.59
CA TRP A 39 -8.36 0.33 18.60
C TRP A 39 -7.82 0.15 20.01
N VAL A 40 -8.00 1.17 20.84
CA VAL A 40 -7.70 1.15 22.27
C VAL A 40 -8.95 1.60 23.02
N SER A 41 -9.63 0.65 23.67
CA SER A 41 -10.89 0.87 24.38
C SER A 41 -10.80 0.74 25.90
N LYS A 42 -9.61 0.42 26.41
CA LYS A 42 -9.28 0.41 27.84
C LYS A 42 -8.13 1.37 28.10
N PHE A 43 -8.20 2.08 29.22
CA PHE A 43 -7.32 3.21 29.52
C PHE A 43 -6.59 3.05 30.86
N ASP A 44 -6.42 1.81 31.31
CA ASP A 44 -5.48 1.47 32.38
C ASP A 44 -4.02 1.55 31.89
N GLU A 45 -3.08 1.68 32.83
CA GLU A 45 -1.66 1.85 32.51
C GLU A 45 -1.07 0.63 31.78
N ASP A 46 -1.53 -0.58 32.08
CA ASP A 46 -1.04 -1.80 31.42
C ASP A 46 -1.41 -1.82 29.93
N THR A 47 -2.60 -1.30 29.59
CA THR A 47 -3.04 -1.14 28.20
C THR A 47 -2.35 0.04 27.52
N LEU A 48 -2.17 1.18 28.19
CA LEU A 48 -1.63 2.39 27.58
C LEU A 48 -0.10 2.36 27.40
N ASN A 49 0.64 1.79 28.35
CA ASN A 49 2.10 1.83 28.37
C ASN A 49 2.77 1.22 27.13
N PRO A 50 2.31 0.10 26.56
CA PRO A 50 2.83 -0.42 25.30
C PRO A 50 2.73 0.61 24.17
N HIS A 51 1.57 1.24 23.98
CA HIS A 51 1.38 2.25 22.94
C HIS A 51 2.25 3.49 23.16
N LEU A 52 2.35 3.98 24.40
CA LEU A 52 3.21 5.12 24.75
C LEU A 52 4.70 4.79 24.52
N THR A 53 5.12 3.58 24.88
CA THR A 53 6.49 3.11 24.66
C THR A 53 6.81 2.99 23.17
N THR A 54 5.88 2.44 22.39
CA THR A 54 5.99 2.43 20.92
C THR A 54 6.20 3.85 20.41
N LEU A 55 5.25 4.76 20.68
CA LEU A 55 5.30 6.14 20.21
C LEU A 55 6.60 6.87 20.58
N ARG A 56 7.12 6.63 21.79
CA ARG A 56 8.39 7.20 22.26
C ARG A 56 9.59 6.70 21.47
N ASN A 57 9.59 5.44 21.07
CA ASN A 57 10.70 4.82 20.36
C ASN A 57 10.64 5.10 18.85
N TYR A 58 9.46 4.99 18.25
CA TYR A 58 9.18 5.31 16.85
C TYR A 58 7.67 5.50 16.66
N THR A 59 7.24 6.33 15.70
CA THR A 59 5.80 6.49 15.43
C THR A 59 5.36 5.70 14.20
N PRO A 60 4.67 4.54 14.36
CA PRO A 60 4.19 3.74 13.23
C PRO A 60 2.86 4.19 12.64
N TYR A 61 2.22 5.22 13.22
CA TYR A 61 0.88 5.67 12.88
C TYR A 61 0.94 6.98 12.08
N ASP A 62 0.02 7.12 11.13
CA ASP A 62 -0.15 8.33 10.32
C ASP A 62 -1.10 9.34 10.98
N LEU A 63 -2.02 8.84 11.82
CA LEU A 63 -3.00 9.64 12.56
C LEU A 63 -3.27 9.02 13.94
N ILE A 64 -3.43 9.87 14.95
CA ILE A 64 -3.92 9.47 16.27
C ILE A 64 -5.28 10.13 16.51
N VAL A 65 -6.27 9.36 16.92
CA VAL A 65 -7.64 9.83 17.14
C VAL A 65 -8.04 9.51 18.58
N VAL A 66 -8.58 10.50 19.30
CA VAL A 66 -8.93 10.38 20.72
C VAL A 66 -10.35 10.91 20.95
N ASP A 67 -11.20 10.12 21.57
CA ASP A 67 -12.49 10.58 22.08
C ASP A 67 -12.32 11.41 23.36
N TYR A 68 -13.15 12.41 23.56
CA TYR A 68 -13.15 13.23 24.78
C TYR A 68 -13.53 12.44 26.04
N ASP A 69 -14.51 11.55 25.94
CA ASP A 69 -15.10 10.88 27.08
C ASP A 69 -14.76 9.38 27.09
N LEU A 70 -13.57 9.08 27.60
CA LEU A 70 -13.06 7.71 27.72
C LEU A 70 -13.71 6.94 28.88
N GLY A 71 -14.86 7.42 29.39
CA GLY A 71 -15.62 6.85 30.51
C GLY A 71 -15.03 7.23 31.86
N SER A 72 -13.97 6.53 32.28
CA SER A 72 -13.32 6.76 33.58
C SER A 72 -12.35 7.94 33.59
N SER A 73 -11.97 8.44 32.42
CA SER A 73 -11.05 9.56 32.26
C SER A 73 -11.43 10.45 31.08
N LYS A 74 -10.85 11.64 31.01
CA LYS A 74 -11.01 12.57 29.89
C LYS A 74 -9.83 12.45 28.93
N GLY A 75 -10.13 12.46 27.62
CA GLY A 75 -9.13 12.26 26.57
C GLY A 75 -8.10 13.39 26.46
N ASP A 76 -8.39 14.56 27.02
CA ASP A 76 -7.46 15.70 27.07
C ASP A 76 -6.21 15.40 27.92
N ALA A 77 -6.34 14.63 29.00
CA ALA A 77 -5.21 14.14 29.79
C ALA A 77 -4.37 13.12 29.01
N LEU A 78 -5.01 12.24 28.25
CA LEU A 78 -4.31 11.29 27.38
C LEU A 78 -3.56 12.01 26.25
N LEU A 79 -4.18 12.98 25.59
CA LEU A 79 -3.53 13.80 24.57
C LEU A 79 -2.30 14.53 25.09
N GLN A 80 -2.35 15.02 26.33
CA GLN A 80 -1.18 15.64 26.97
C GLN A 80 0.00 14.68 27.09
N ARG A 81 -0.27 13.40 27.41
CA ARG A 81 0.76 12.35 27.47
C ARG A 81 1.27 12.01 26.07
N LEU A 82 0.37 11.76 25.11
CA LEU A 82 0.72 11.39 23.74
C LEU A 82 1.60 12.45 23.06
N ARG A 83 1.25 13.74 23.22
CA ARG A 83 1.98 14.85 22.58
C ARG A 83 3.42 14.99 23.07
N ARG A 84 3.76 14.46 24.26
CA ARG A 84 5.16 14.43 24.75
C ARG A 84 6.04 13.43 23.98
N TYR A 85 5.44 12.45 23.32
CA TYR A 85 6.16 11.35 22.67
C TYR A 85 6.13 11.42 21.14
N THR A 86 5.17 12.14 20.54
CA THR A 86 5.05 12.22 19.09
C THR A 86 4.50 13.55 18.57
N SER A 87 4.95 13.92 17.38
CA SER A 87 4.49 15.09 16.61
C SER A 87 3.48 14.72 15.52
N VAL A 88 3.02 13.46 15.48
CA VAL A 88 1.99 13.02 14.52
C VAL A 88 0.70 13.81 14.68
N GLU A 89 -0.02 13.96 13.58
CA GLU A 89 -1.33 14.62 13.53
C GLU A 89 -2.29 13.93 14.51
N MET A 90 -3.02 14.72 15.30
CA MET A 90 -3.96 14.22 16.28
C MET A 90 -5.35 14.83 16.08
N VAL A 91 -6.38 14.00 16.19
CA VAL A 91 -7.79 14.40 16.20
C VAL A 91 -8.36 14.17 17.59
N PHE A 92 -9.05 15.18 18.10
CA PHE A 92 -9.83 15.12 19.32
C PHE A 92 -11.29 15.37 18.99
N TYR A 93 -12.18 14.43 19.29
CA TYR A 93 -13.59 14.55 18.93
C TYR A 93 -14.52 14.31 20.12
N SER A 94 -15.74 14.86 20.04
CA SER A 94 -16.74 14.70 21.09
C SER A 94 -18.13 15.16 20.68
N ALA A 95 -19.15 14.65 21.37
CA ALA A 95 -20.52 15.16 21.29
C ALA A 95 -20.68 16.55 21.93
N ILE A 96 -19.79 16.98 22.84
CA ILE A 96 -19.94 18.27 23.55
C ILE A 96 -19.63 19.50 22.68
N GLY A 97 -19.08 19.28 21.49
CA GLY A 97 -18.74 20.32 20.51
C GLY A 97 -17.26 20.72 20.51
N ALA A 98 -16.73 21.01 19.32
CA ALA A 98 -15.32 21.34 19.08
C ALA A 98 -14.82 22.56 19.86
N GLN A 99 -15.68 23.53 20.18
CA GLN A 99 -15.28 24.70 20.97
C GLN A 99 -14.84 24.32 22.39
N LYS A 100 -15.62 23.49 23.08
CA LYS A 100 -15.28 23.02 24.42
C LYS A 100 -14.01 22.17 24.43
N LEU A 101 -13.78 21.41 23.35
CA LEU A 101 -12.53 20.67 23.18
C LEU A 101 -11.33 21.62 23.12
N ARG A 102 -11.42 22.71 22.34
CA ARG A 102 -10.34 23.72 22.28
C ARG A 102 -10.08 24.36 23.64
N GLU A 103 -11.12 24.70 24.39
CA GLU A 103 -10.99 25.27 25.74
C GLU A 103 -10.24 24.31 26.70
N ALA A 104 -10.54 23.01 26.63
CA ALA A 104 -9.83 22.00 27.41
C ALA A 104 -8.34 21.90 27.03
N LEU A 105 -8.03 21.94 25.73
CA LEU A 105 -6.65 21.90 25.23
C LEU A 105 -5.86 23.16 25.61
N ILE A 106 -6.46 24.35 25.52
CA ILE A 106 -5.84 25.63 25.93
C ILE A 106 -5.47 25.59 27.41
N THR A 107 -6.39 25.13 28.26
CA THR A 107 -6.16 25.00 29.70
C THR A 107 -4.96 24.12 30.02
N LYS A 108 -4.75 23.07 29.21
CA LYS A 108 -3.62 22.13 29.35
C LYS A 108 -2.38 22.51 28.53
N LYS A 109 -2.42 23.63 27.79
CA LYS A 109 -1.37 24.11 26.88
C LYS A 109 -0.93 23.05 25.86
N ILE A 110 -1.90 22.44 25.18
CA ILE A 110 -1.65 21.41 24.17
C ILE A 110 -1.97 21.98 22.79
N ASP A 111 -0.97 21.97 21.91
CA ASP A 111 -1.07 22.52 20.56
C ASP A 111 -1.15 21.43 19.47
N GLY A 112 -1.56 21.86 18.27
CA GLY A 112 -1.49 21.05 17.04
C GLY A 112 -2.51 19.92 16.95
N ILE A 113 -3.67 20.04 17.61
CA ILE A 113 -4.72 19.01 17.63
C ILE A 113 -5.96 19.55 16.89
N PHE A 114 -6.51 18.75 15.99
CA PHE A 114 -7.78 19.05 15.32
C PHE A 114 -8.96 18.70 16.24
N CYS A 115 -9.84 19.67 16.51
CA CYS A 115 -11.05 19.42 17.31
C CYS A 115 -12.27 19.24 16.41
N LEU A 116 -12.92 18.08 16.48
CA LEU A 116 -14.06 17.71 15.65
C LEU A 116 -15.31 17.41 16.50
N ASN A 117 -16.48 17.46 15.86
CA ASN A 117 -17.73 17.06 16.50
C ASN A 117 -18.01 15.58 16.26
N ARG A 118 -18.53 14.87 17.26
CA ARG A 118 -19.05 13.50 17.11
C ARG A 118 -20.46 13.56 16.49
N ASP A 119 -20.52 13.93 15.23
CA ASP A 119 -21.75 13.96 14.43
C ASP A 119 -21.59 13.12 13.14
N GLN A 120 -22.61 13.10 12.28
CA GLN A 120 -22.61 12.32 11.03
C GLN A 120 -21.47 12.70 10.06
N ARG A 121 -20.86 13.87 10.21
CA ARG A 121 -19.77 14.36 9.37
C ARG A 121 -18.39 13.99 9.89
N LEU A 122 -18.27 13.41 11.09
CA LEU A 122 -16.98 13.06 11.70
C LEU A 122 -16.06 12.31 10.73
N GLY A 123 -16.58 11.32 9.99
CA GLY A 123 -15.81 10.58 8.99
C GLY A 123 -15.30 11.46 7.83
N GLN A 124 -16.11 12.40 7.35
CA GLN A 124 -15.73 13.33 6.28
C GLN A 124 -14.69 14.34 6.75
N GLU A 125 -14.86 14.90 7.95
CA GLU A 125 -13.92 15.85 8.55
C GLU A 125 -12.58 15.18 8.86
N MET A 126 -12.58 13.97 9.41
CA MET A 126 -11.36 13.19 9.60
C MET A 126 -10.70 12.86 8.27
N PHE A 127 -11.45 12.47 7.25
CA PHE A 127 -10.88 12.22 5.93
C PHE A 127 -10.26 13.47 5.29
N ALA A 128 -10.80 14.67 5.53
CA ALA A 128 -10.19 15.91 5.07
C ALA A 128 -8.78 16.12 5.67
N ILE A 129 -8.57 15.71 6.93
CA ILE A 129 -7.26 15.72 7.59
C ILE A 129 -6.35 14.66 6.98
N VAL A 130 -6.85 13.43 6.82
CA VAL A 130 -6.12 12.34 6.15
C VAL A 130 -5.64 12.78 4.75
N LYS A 131 -6.49 13.46 3.98
CA LYS A 131 -6.16 13.96 2.64
C LYS A 131 -4.98 14.92 2.63
N CYS A 132 -4.78 15.73 3.68
CA CYS A 132 -3.59 16.58 3.80
C CYS A 132 -2.31 15.74 3.88
N THR A 133 -2.33 14.65 4.62
CA THR A 133 -1.20 13.73 4.69
C THR A 133 -1.01 12.94 3.39
N LEU A 134 -2.09 12.50 2.73
CA LEU A 134 -2.02 11.80 1.45
C LEU A 134 -1.37 12.61 0.32
N ARG A 135 -1.52 13.94 0.31
CA ARG A 135 -0.87 14.82 -0.69
C ARG A 135 0.64 14.61 -0.75
N ARG A 136 1.28 14.24 0.37
CA ARG A 136 2.72 13.96 0.41
C ARG A 136 3.08 12.65 -0.30
N PHE A 137 2.20 11.65 -0.29
CA PHE A 137 2.43 10.39 -1.00
C PHE A 137 2.45 10.56 -2.52
N PHE A 138 1.62 11.48 -3.02
CA PHE A 138 1.54 11.82 -4.44
C PHE A 138 2.51 12.93 -4.85
N HIS A 139 3.52 13.22 -4.02
CA HIS A 139 4.62 14.05 -4.46
C HIS A 139 5.56 13.22 -5.36
N PRO A 140 5.98 13.73 -6.53
CA PRO A 140 6.78 13.00 -7.52
C PRO A 140 7.92 12.14 -6.92
N ASN A 141 8.77 12.75 -6.09
CA ASN A 141 9.90 12.02 -5.49
C ASN A 141 9.48 10.87 -4.57
N TYR A 142 8.36 10.98 -3.86
CA TYR A 142 7.85 9.93 -2.97
C TYR A 142 7.26 8.79 -3.78
N ILE A 143 6.36 9.10 -4.72
CA ILE A 143 5.71 8.06 -5.52
C ILE A 143 6.71 7.29 -6.40
N ARG A 144 7.79 7.92 -6.87
CA ARG A 144 8.88 7.19 -7.57
C ARG A 144 9.44 6.06 -6.69
N GLY A 145 9.71 6.35 -5.41
CA GLY A 145 10.15 5.34 -4.45
C GLY A 145 9.11 4.25 -4.22
N LEU A 146 7.83 4.64 -4.13
CA LEU A 146 6.71 3.72 -3.96
C LEU A 146 6.59 2.76 -5.15
N VAL A 147 6.59 3.28 -6.37
CA VAL A 147 6.48 2.48 -7.60
C VAL A 147 7.63 1.49 -7.71
N VAL A 148 8.87 1.93 -7.51
CA VAL A 148 10.06 1.05 -7.55
C VAL A 148 10.00 -0.05 -6.49
N GLY A 149 9.56 0.29 -5.28
CA GLY A 149 9.36 -0.68 -4.20
C GLY A 149 8.25 -1.68 -4.50
N ALA A 150 7.15 -1.22 -5.10
CA ALA A 150 6.02 -2.06 -5.48
C ALA A 150 6.39 -3.05 -6.60
N VAL A 151 7.10 -2.61 -7.65
CA VAL A 151 7.56 -3.53 -8.71
C VAL A 151 8.46 -4.63 -8.14
N SER A 152 9.36 -4.29 -7.20
CA SER A 152 10.21 -5.29 -6.54
C SER A 152 9.41 -6.33 -5.73
N GLU A 153 8.34 -5.91 -5.05
CA GLU A 153 7.46 -6.84 -4.33
C GLU A 153 6.65 -7.72 -5.29
N ILE A 154 6.11 -7.12 -6.37
CA ILE A 154 5.36 -7.89 -7.37
C ILE A 154 6.29 -8.89 -8.09
N ASP A 155 7.54 -8.52 -8.36
CA ASP A 155 8.55 -9.45 -8.90
C ASP A 155 8.77 -10.68 -8.00
N TYR A 156 8.78 -10.45 -6.68
CA TYR A 156 8.85 -11.55 -5.72
C TYR A 156 7.57 -12.40 -5.72
N LEU A 157 6.38 -11.76 -5.74
CA LEU A 157 5.10 -12.45 -5.82
C LEU A 157 4.92 -13.25 -7.12
N LEU A 158 5.48 -12.78 -8.24
CA LEU A 158 5.50 -13.51 -9.51
C LEU A 158 6.22 -14.85 -9.35
N VAL A 159 7.41 -14.83 -8.73
CA VAL A 159 8.19 -16.06 -8.49
C VAL A 159 7.43 -17.01 -7.58
N GLU A 160 6.87 -16.53 -6.46
CA GLU A 160 6.07 -17.36 -5.56
C GLU A 160 4.83 -17.94 -6.24
N SER A 161 4.15 -17.16 -7.09
CA SER A 161 2.94 -17.60 -7.81
C SER A 161 3.26 -18.69 -8.83
N ILE A 162 4.36 -18.54 -9.57
CA ILE A 162 4.86 -19.56 -10.50
C ILE A 162 5.24 -20.83 -9.75
N GLU A 163 6.00 -20.72 -8.67
CA GLU A 163 6.39 -21.87 -7.85
C GLU A 163 5.16 -22.59 -7.27
N HIS A 164 4.15 -21.84 -6.80
CA HIS A 164 2.89 -22.39 -6.29
C HIS A 164 2.10 -23.13 -7.38
N LEU A 165 1.89 -22.52 -8.54
CA LEU A 165 1.15 -23.15 -9.64
C LEU A 165 1.80 -24.46 -10.07
N LEU A 166 3.14 -24.55 -10.08
CA LEU A 166 3.85 -25.78 -10.43
C LEU A 166 3.73 -26.91 -9.39
N THR A 167 3.12 -26.65 -8.23
CA THR A 167 2.77 -27.70 -7.26
C THR A 167 1.41 -28.35 -7.53
N ILE A 168 0.58 -27.73 -8.38
CA ILE A 168 -0.75 -28.23 -8.72
C ILE A 168 -0.62 -29.40 -9.72
N PRO A 169 -1.38 -30.50 -9.56
CA PRO A 169 -1.42 -31.61 -10.50
C PRO A 169 -1.77 -31.16 -11.92
N ALA A 170 -1.26 -31.90 -12.92
CA ALA A 170 -1.46 -31.64 -14.34
C ALA A 170 -0.87 -30.32 -14.87
N MET A 171 -0.09 -29.59 -14.06
CA MET A 171 0.70 -28.45 -14.53
C MET A 171 2.00 -28.90 -15.23
N PRO A 172 2.55 -28.05 -16.13
CA PRO A 172 3.83 -28.33 -16.80
C PRO A 172 4.97 -28.67 -15.84
N GLU A 173 5.86 -29.58 -16.26
CA GLU A 173 7.02 -29.93 -15.44
C GLU A 173 8.06 -28.80 -15.38
N LYS A 174 8.82 -28.74 -14.27
CA LYS A 174 9.89 -27.74 -14.09
C LYS A 174 10.93 -27.75 -15.22
N GLU A 175 11.21 -28.89 -15.84
CA GLU A 175 12.18 -28.97 -16.94
C GLU A 175 11.63 -28.35 -18.24
N GLU A 176 10.34 -28.51 -18.54
CA GLU A 176 9.69 -27.77 -19.64
C GLU A 176 9.79 -26.26 -19.40
N MET A 177 9.47 -25.86 -18.17
CA MET A 177 9.50 -24.46 -17.76
C MET A 177 10.90 -23.85 -17.82
N LYS A 178 11.93 -24.64 -17.49
CA LYS A 178 13.33 -24.26 -17.62
C LYS A 178 13.70 -24.00 -19.09
N ASN A 179 13.29 -24.88 -20.00
CA ASN A 179 13.56 -24.71 -21.43
C ASN A 179 12.91 -23.43 -21.99
N ARG A 180 11.67 -23.15 -21.59
CA ARG A 180 10.97 -21.90 -21.95
C ARG A 180 11.71 -20.65 -21.49
N ILE A 181 12.25 -20.65 -20.26
CA ILE A 181 13.06 -19.52 -19.76
C ILE A 181 14.32 -19.34 -20.61
N LEU A 182 15.00 -20.43 -20.96
CA LEU A 182 16.23 -20.38 -21.78
C LEU A 182 15.94 -19.89 -23.20
N GLU A 183 14.85 -20.35 -23.82
CA GLU A 183 14.41 -19.88 -25.13
C GLU A 183 14.03 -18.40 -25.12
N ALA A 184 13.30 -17.95 -24.10
CA ALA A 184 12.96 -16.53 -23.96
C ALA A 184 14.22 -15.68 -23.71
N GLN A 185 15.19 -16.16 -22.94
CA GLN A 185 16.46 -15.43 -22.77
C GLN A 185 17.23 -15.29 -24.09
N LYS A 186 17.23 -16.34 -24.93
CA LYS A 186 17.86 -16.31 -26.26
C LYS A 186 17.22 -15.28 -27.19
N SER A 187 15.90 -15.11 -27.14
CA SER A 187 15.23 -14.11 -27.99
C SER A 187 15.47 -12.66 -27.53
N TYR A 188 15.74 -12.46 -26.24
CA TYR A 188 15.99 -11.12 -25.66
C TYR A 188 17.44 -10.66 -25.71
N LEU A 189 18.38 -11.60 -25.70
CA LEU A 189 19.81 -11.33 -25.71
C LEU A 189 20.42 -12.22 -26.79
N ASP A 190 21.03 -11.64 -27.82
CA ASP A 190 21.93 -12.34 -28.75
C ASP A 190 23.16 -12.88 -27.97
N GLN A 191 22.93 -13.88 -27.12
CA GLN A 191 23.92 -14.40 -26.19
C GLN A 191 24.89 -15.33 -26.89
N SER A 192 26.18 -15.16 -26.57
CA SER A 192 27.23 -16.07 -27.00
C SER A 192 27.04 -17.48 -26.40
N VAL A 193 27.50 -18.49 -27.13
CA VAL A 193 27.41 -19.93 -26.78
C VAL A 193 27.97 -20.26 -25.38
N GLY A 194 28.94 -19.48 -24.88
CA GLY A 194 29.56 -19.70 -23.57
C GLY A 194 28.70 -19.33 -22.35
N GLU A 195 27.79 -18.37 -22.50
CA GLU A 195 26.84 -17.99 -21.44
C GLU A 195 25.65 -18.97 -21.37
N GLN A 196 25.28 -19.56 -22.51
CA GLN A 196 24.25 -20.60 -22.63
C GLN A 196 24.60 -21.87 -21.85
N ALA A 197 25.79 -22.44 -22.03
CA ALA A 197 26.19 -23.66 -21.32
C ALA A 197 26.19 -23.47 -19.77
N LYS A 198 26.47 -22.25 -19.31
CA LYS A 198 26.39 -21.87 -17.88
C LYS A 198 24.97 -21.59 -17.40
N ALA A 199 24.02 -21.34 -18.29
CA ALA A 199 22.61 -21.17 -17.95
C ALA A 199 21.89 -22.52 -17.91
N GLU A 200 22.13 -23.40 -18.89
CA GLU A 200 21.54 -24.74 -18.99
C GLU A 200 21.85 -25.66 -17.80
N SER A 201 23.02 -25.47 -17.18
CA SER A 201 23.47 -26.22 -15.99
C SER A 201 22.83 -25.74 -14.67
N LYS A 202 22.05 -24.66 -14.66
CA LYS A 202 21.43 -24.14 -13.44
C LYS A 202 20.07 -24.79 -13.18
N PRO A 203 19.71 -25.03 -11.90
CA PRO A 203 18.38 -25.49 -11.53
C PRO A 203 17.32 -24.42 -11.84
N PHE A 204 16.10 -24.88 -12.11
CA PHE A 204 14.94 -24.05 -12.45
C PHE A 204 14.77 -22.84 -11.51
N ASP A 205 14.75 -23.06 -10.18
CA ASP A 205 14.47 -21.99 -9.22
C ASP A 205 15.52 -20.86 -9.28
N ARG A 206 16.78 -21.19 -9.61
CA ARG A 206 17.84 -20.18 -9.80
C ARG A 206 17.70 -19.43 -11.11
N LEU A 207 17.21 -20.09 -12.16
CA LEU A 207 16.96 -19.46 -13.46
C LEU A 207 15.76 -18.53 -13.38
N LEU A 208 14.66 -18.97 -12.77
CA LEU A 208 13.46 -18.18 -12.55
C LEU A 208 13.77 -16.89 -11.77
N LYS A 209 14.51 -16.98 -10.66
CA LYS A 209 14.91 -15.80 -9.86
C LYS A 209 15.76 -14.80 -10.63
N LYS A 210 16.55 -15.25 -11.60
CA LYS A 210 17.42 -14.40 -12.42
C LYS A 210 16.78 -13.93 -13.73
N ALA A 211 15.65 -14.50 -14.11
CA ALA A 211 14.92 -14.08 -15.29
C ALA A 211 14.48 -12.61 -15.15
N ASN A 212 14.41 -11.91 -16.27
CA ASN A 212 13.87 -10.56 -16.28
C ASN A 212 12.35 -10.58 -16.02
N LEU A 213 11.81 -9.42 -15.68
CA LEU A 213 10.40 -9.28 -15.29
C LEU A 213 9.43 -9.72 -16.39
N LYS A 214 9.75 -9.42 -17.66
CA LYS A 214 8.92 -9.78 -18.81
C LYS A 214 8.81 -11.31 -18.97
N ILE A 215 9.93 -12.02 -18.88
CA ILE A 215 9.95 -13.49 -18.94
C ILE A 215 9.10 -14.09 -17.80
N LYS A 216 9.19 -13.56 -16.58
CA LYS A 216 8.38 -14.03 -15.45
C LYS A 216 6.88 -13.81 -15.69
N VAL A 217 6.50 -12.65 -16.21
CA VAL A 217 5.10 -12.31 -16.53
C VAL A 217 4.56 -13.26 -17.61
N ASP A 218 5.28 -13.44 -18.72
CA ASP A 218 4.87 -14.31 -19.82
C ASP A 218 4.72 -15.77 -19.37
N MET A 219 5.62 -16.21 -18.50
CA MET A 219 5.60 -17.53 -17.91
C MET A 219 4.41 -17.75 -16.97
N LEU A 220 4.08 -16.75 -16.14
CA LEU A 220 2.91 -16.83 -15.29
C LEU A 220 1.62 -16.87 -16.12
N ILE A 221 1.52 -16.04 -17.16
CA ILE A 221 0.38 -16.05 -18.09
C ILE A 221 0.18 -17.44 -18.70
N TYR A 222 1.26 -18.07 -19.17
CA TYR A 222 1.21 -19.43 -19.70
C TYR A 222 0.68 -20.43 -18.66
N LEU A 223 1.16 -20.39 -17.42
CA LEU A 223 0.69 -21.30 -16.37
C LEU A 223 -0.77 -21.06 -16.00
N LEU A 224 -1.24 -19.81 -16.00
CA LEU A 224 -2.65 -19.49 -15.78
C LEU A 224 -3.54 -20.01 -16.91
N GLU A 225 -3.06 -19.97 -18.16
CA GLU A 225 -3.75 -20.57 -19.30
C GLU A 225 -3.87 -22.09 -19.18
N GLN A 226 -2.82 -22.77 -18.70
CA GLN A 226 -2.86 -24.22 -18.47
C GLN A 226 -3.79 -24.59 -17.32
N GLN A 227 -3.84 -23.80 -16.25
CA GLN A 227 -4.69 -24.06 -15.10
C GLN A 227 -6.18 -23.91 -15.44
N GLY A 228 -6.54 -22.89 -16.23
CA GLY A 228 -7.87 -22.76 -16.85
C GLY A 228 -9.05 -22.51 -15.90
N GLY A 229 -8.83 -22.42 -14.59
CA GLY A 229 -9.85 -22.13 -13.59
C GLY A 229 -10.31 -20.67 -13.63
N ARG A 230 -11.49 -20.38 -13.07
CA ARG A 230 -12.07 -19.03 -13.08
C ARG A 230 -11.10 -17.99 -12.50
N ILE A 231 -10.49 -18.27 -11.36
CA ILE A 231 -9.56 -17.35 -10.71
C ILE A 231 -8.31 -17.13 -11.59
N ALA A 232 -7.83 -18.16 -12.30
CA ALA A 232 -6.70 -17.99 -13.19
C ALA A 232 -7.04 -17.17 -14.44
N ILE A 233 -8.25 -17.31 -14.99
CA ILE A 233 -8.71 -16.48 -16.11
C ILE A 233 -8.77 -15.01 -15.68
N GLU A 234 -9.43 -14.70 -14.55
CA GLU A 234 -9.52 -13.34 -14.02
C GLU A 234 -8.12 -12.78 -13.71
N ALA A 235 -7.24 -13.59 -13.10
CA ALA A 235 -5.88 -13.16 -12.81
C ALA A 235 -5.06 -12.94 -14.08
N LYS A 236 -5.20 -13.79 -15.11
CA LYS A 236 -4.49 -13.67 -16.38
C LYS A 236 -4.79 -12.33 -17.05
N GLU A 237 -6.05 -11.92 -17.10
CA GLU A 237 -6.45 -10.63 -17.68
C GLU A 237 -5.69 -9.48 -17.00
N ILE A 238 -5.59 -9.52 -15.67
CA ILE A 238 -4.86 -8.52 -14.90
C ILE A 238 -3.35 -8.63 -15.19
N VAL A 239 -2.74 -9.80 -15.01
CA VAL A 239 -1.29 -10.01 -15.19
C VAL A 239 -0.82 -9.60 -16.59
N SER A 240 -1.63 -9.83 -17.63
CA SER A 240 -1.30 -9.45 -19.00
C SER A 240 -1.03 -7.96 -19.20
N LEU A 241 -1.67 -7.12 -18.39
CA LEU A 241 -1.53 -5.66 -18.45
C LEU A 241 -0.39 -5.12 -17.59
N PHE A 242 0.31 -5.98 -16.83
CA PHE A 242 1.30 -5.55 -15.85
C PHE A 242 2.48 -4.79 -16.48
N MET A 243 2.94 -5.24 -17.64
CA MET A 243 4.06 -4.61 -18.32
C MET A 243 3.74 -3.18 -18.72
N ASP A 244 2.52 -2.93 -19.18
CA ASP A 244 2.07 -1.64 -19.70
C ASP A 244 1.61 -0.72 -18.56
N GLU A 245 0.80 -1.23 -17.64
CA GLU A 245 0.22 -0.43 -16.55
C GLU A 245 1.21 -0.12 -15.43
N ILE A 246 2.23 -0.96 -15.21
CA ILE A 246 3.15 -0.82 -14.08
C ILE A 246 4.60 -0.67 -14.52
N ASN A 247 5.12 -1.60 -15.33
CA ASN A 247 6.56 -1.61 -15.63
C ASN A 247 6.99 -0.45 -16.54
N GLU A 248 6.22 -0.11 -17.58
CA GLU A 248 6.48 1.09 -18.39
C GLU A 248 6.49 2.34 -17.51
N ASN A 249 5.47 2.52 -16.67
CA ASN A 249 5.37 3.65 -15.76
C ASN A 249 6.55 3.69 -14.78
N ARG A 250 7.01 2.55 -14.25
CA ARG A 250 8.22 2.48 -13.41
C ARG A 250 9.48 2.94 -14.15
N ILE A 251 9.63 2.57 -15.43
CA ILE A 251 10.75 3.04 -16.27
C ILE A 251 10.63 4.55 -16.52
N GLU A 252 9.44 5.03 -16.87
CA GLU A 252 9.16 6.47 -17.06
C GLU A 252 9.53 7.25 -15.80
N PHE A 253 9.07 6.83 -14.62
CA PHE A 253 9.34 7.51 -13.35
C PHE A 253 10.83 7.53 -13.01
N ALA A 254 11.59 6.50 -13.40
CA ALA A 254 13.04 6.47 -13.19
C ALA A 254 13.79 7.52 -14.03
N HIS A 255 13.24 7.95 -15.16
CA HIS A 255 13.86 8.89 -16.09
C HIS A 255 13.19 10.27 -16.16
N ALA A 256 11.96 10.39 -15.65
CA ALA A 256 11.18 11.62 -15.66
C ALA A 256 11.79 12.70 -14.77
N LYS A 257 11.71 13.95 -15.22
CA LYS A 257 12.15 15.12 -14.46
C LYS A 257 10.97 15.66 -13.65
N THR A 258 11.24 16.05 -12.42
CA THR A 258 10.29 16.80 -11.59
C THR A 258 10.27 18.25 -12.07
N GLU A 259 9.08 18.74 -12.39
CA GLU A 259 8.84 20.13 -12.78
C GLU A 259 7.75 20.73 -11.89
N GLU A 260 7.71 22.05 -11.80
CA GLU A 260 6.67 22.78 -11.09
C GLU A 260 5.71 23.40 -12.10
N VAL A 261 4.43 23.01 -12.04
CA VAL A 261 3.37 23.54 -12.89
C VAL A 261 2.30 24.11 -11.97
N ASN A 262 2.03 25.42 -12.08
CA ASN A 262 1.06 26.14 -11.24
C ASN A 262 1.31 25.96 -9.71
N GLY A 263 2.58 25.94 -9.27
CA GLY A 263 2.93 25.76 -7.86
C GLY A 263 2.85 24.31 -7.36
N LEU A 264 2.57 23.34 -8.25
CA LEU A 264 2.47 21.93 -7.91
C LEU A 264 3.61 21.13 -8.56
N PRO A 265 4.31 20.28 -7.80
CA PRO A 265 5.33 19.41 -8.35
C PRO A 265 4.67 18.27 -9.13
N VAL A 266 5.03 18.13 -10.40
CA VAL A 266 4.54 17.09 -11.32
C VAL A 266 5.71 16.35 -11.97
N PHE A 267 5.48 15.13 -12.46
CA PHE A 267 6.41 14.52 -13.42
C PHE A 267 6.00 14.85 -14.84
N ARG A 268 6.94 15.35 -15.62
CA ARG A 268 6.79 15.43 -17.07
C ARG A 268 7.63 14.31 -17.69
N ASP A 269 6.98 13.47 -18.49
CA ASP A 269 7.69 12.48 -19.28
C ASP A 269 8.53 13.18 -20.36
N ARG A 270 9.73 12.67 -20.57
CA ARG A 270 10.72 13.15 -21.52
C ARG A 270 10.31 12.85 -22.97
N ASN A 271 9.54 11.78 -23.21
CA ASN A 271 9.27 11.26 -24.55
C ASN A 271 7.81 11.42 -25.03
N ARG A 272 6.81 11.24 -24.15
CA ARG A 272 5.39 11.27 -24.52
C ARG A 272 4.69 12.60 -24.20
N GLY A 273 5.36 13.52 -23.51
CA GLY A 273 4.77 14.79 -23.06
C GLY A 273 3.66 14.64 -22.01
N LYS A 274 3.44 13.42 -21.50
CA LYS A 274 2.48 13.12 -20.44
C LYS A 274 2.88 13.85 -19.16
N VAL A 275 1.91 14.52 -18.54
CA VAL A 275 2.04 15.12 -17.21
C VAL A 275 1.39 14.19 -16.21
N TRP A 276 2.16 13.75 -15.23
CA TRP A 276 1.67 12.99 -14.10
C TRP A 276 1.27 13.96 -13.00
N ASP A 277 -0.02 14.24 -12.94
CA ASP A 277 -0.65 14.95 -11.83
C ASP A 277 -1.09 13.99 -10.72
N THR A 278 -1.72 14.51 -9.67
CA THR A 278 -2.22 13.69 -8.56
C THR A 278 -3.21 12.61 -9.00
N SER A 279 -4.07 12.87 -9.98
CA SER A 279 -5.06 11.91 -10.46
C SER A 279 -4.41 10.73 -11.18
N GLU A 280 -3.44 11.01 -12.06
CA GLU A 280 -2.65 9.99 -12.74
C GLU A 280 -1.85 9.14 -11.75
N MET A 281 -1.30 9.76 -10.71
CA MET A 281 -0.58 9.08 -9.65
C MET A 281 -1.48 8.18 -8.80
N GLU A 282 -2.69 8.64 -8.45
CA GLU A 282 -3.69 7.82 -7.77
C GLU A 282 -4.11 6.60 -8.62
N ASN A 283 -4.29 6.79 -9.94
CA ASN A 283 -4.57 5.69 -10.87
C ASN A 283 -3.45 4.65 -10.88
N LEU A 284 -2.19 5.09 -10.89
CA LEU A 284 -1.05 4.17 -10.82
C LEU A 284 -1.05 3.36 -9.53
N ILE A 285 -1.33 3.98 -8.38
CA ILE A 285 -1.43 3.26 -7.10
C ILE A 285 -2.57 2.25 -7.12
N ARG A 286 -3.75 2.61 -7.66
CA ARG A 286 -4.87 1.68 -7.85
C ARG A 286 -4.45 0.46 -8.68
N ASN A 287 -3.76 0.69 -9.79
CA ASN A 287 -3.28 -0.39 -10.64
C ASN A 287 -2.29 -1.28 -9.90
N ILE A 288 -1.31 -0.70 -9.18
CA ILE A 288 -0.35 -1.47 -8.38
C ILE A 288 -1.09 -2.41 -7.40
N GLN A 289 -2.10 -1.89 -6.70
CA GLN A 289 -2.87 -2.69 -5.75
C GLN A 289 -3.69 -3.78 -6.45
N LYS A 290 -4.29 -3.49 -7.60
CA LYS A 290 -5.01 -4.45 -8.43
C LYS A 290 -4.11 -5.62 -8.85
N HIS A 291 -2.93 -5.32 -9.40
CA HIS A 291 -1.94 -6.33 -9.78
C HIS A 291 -1.46 -7.15 -8.59
N LYS A 292 -1.15 -6.51 -7.47
CA LYS A 292 -0.75 -7.19 -6.24
C LYS A 292 -1.82 -8.16 -5.74
N ASN A 293 -3.08 -7.72 -5.70
CA ASN A 293 -4.21 -8.55 -5.28
C ASN A 293 -4.38 -9.76 -6.20
N ALA A 294 -4.26 -9.59 -7.51
CA ALA A 294 -4.32 -10.71 -8.46
C ALA A 294 -3.23 -11.76 -8.19
N MET A 295 -1.98 -11.34 -7.94
CA MET A 295 -0.91 -12.28 -7.58
C MET A 295 -1.17 -12.99 -6.25
N MET A 296 -1.69 -12.28 -5.25
CA MET A 296 -2.07 -12.89 -3.97
C MET A 296 -3.21 -13.90 -4.12
N SER A 297 -4.19 -13.62 -4.98
CA SER A 297 -5.28 -14.54 -5.30
C SER A 297 -4.75 -15.84 -5.91
N ILE A 298 -3.83 -15.76 -6.88
CA ILE A 298 -3.18 -16.94 -7.49
C ILE A 298 -2.50 -17.81 -6.41
N ARG A 299 -1.74 -17.19 -5.51
CA ARG A 299 -1.08 -17.90 -4.41
C ARG A 299 -2.07 -18.54 -3.42
N SER A 300 -3.24 -17.96 -3.27
CA SER A 300 -4.30 -18.50 -2.39
C SER A 300 -5.19 -19.55 -3.05
N CYS A 301 -5.14 -19.71 -4.38
CA CYS A 301 -5.86 -20.77 -5.07
C CYS A 301 -5.39 -22.13 -4.58
N ARG A 302 -6.31 -22.89 -3.99
CA ARG A 302 -6.21 -24.35 -3.88
C ARG A 302 -7.06 -24.95 -4.98
N GLU A 303 -6.75 -26.19 -5.35
CA GLU A 303 -7.52 -27.01 -6.30
C GLU A 303 -9.02 -26.78 -6.11
N GLU A 304 -9.66 -26.12 -7.07
CA GLU A 304 -11.12 -26.14 -7.27
C GLU A 304 -11.44 -27.14 -8.38
#